data_AF-A0A382W341-F1
#
_entry.id   AF-A0A382W341-F1
#
_cell.length_a   1.000
_cell.length_b   1.000
_cell.length_c   1.000
_cell.angle_alpha   90.00
_cell.angle_beta   90.00
_cell.angle_gamma   90.00
#
_symmetry.space_group_name_H-M   'P 1'
#
loop_
_entity.id
_entity.type
_entity.pdbx_description
1 polymer ?
#
loop_
_entity_poly.entity_id
_entity_poly.type
_entity_poly.pdbx_seq_one_letter_code
_entity_poly.pdbx_strand_id
1 'polypeptide(L)'
;RVTFSHRQSIATILHKHNPAIISHQHLNELNYTYLEALYCGYPLIHNSTPFKRLGYFYEGFNLFEAAEKIKEAAKYHNDNLAVYLEKGHEAAWKYSPKNKNNIECTKKLILDLFK
;
A
#
# COMPACT_ATOMS: atom_id res chain seq x y z
N ARG A 1 19.08 -9.06 13.10
CA ARG A 1 18.96 -8.14 14.26
C ARG A 1 17.61 -7.45 14.16
N VAL A 2 16.84 -7.38 15.26
CA VAL A 2 15.59 -6.59 15.32
C VAL A 2 15.88 -5.32 16.12
N THR A 3 15.35 -4.19 15.66
CA THR A 3 15.50 -2.88 16.32
C THR A 3 14.16 -2.16 16.33
N PHE A 4 13.88 -1.44 17.41
CA PHE A 4 12.69 -0.61 17.54
C PHE A 4 13.09 0.86 17.40
N SER A 5 12.31 1.61 16.62
CA SER A 5 12.53 3.03 16.36
C SER A 5 11.30 3.83 16.80
N HIS A 6 11.50 5.09 17.19
CA HIS A 6 10.38 6.01 17.41
C HIS A 6 9.61 6.28 16.11
N ARG A 7 8.45 6.94 16.22
CA ARG A 7 7.67 7.34 15.04
C ARG A 7 8.51 8.20 14.10
N GLN A 8 8.59 7.80 12.83
CA GLN A 8 9.28 8.52 11.77
C GLN A 8 8.29 8.78 10.63
N SER A 9 8.57 9.81 9.82
CA SER A 9 7.81 9.98 8.58
C SER A 9 8.15 8.83 7.63
N ILE A 10 7.19 8.46 6.77
CA ILE A 10 7.41 7.41 5.78
C ILE A 10 8.56 7.78 4.84
N ALA A 11 8.67 9.05 4.45
CA ALA A 11 9.74 9.54 3.59
C ALA A 11 11.13 9.30 4.21
N THR A 12 11.27 9.54 5.52
CA THR A 12 12.52 9.25 6.25
C THR A 12 12.83 7.75 6.30
N ILE A 13 11.80 6.89 6.40
CA ILE A 13 11.98 5.43 6.41
C ILE A 13 12.42 4.94 5.02
N LEU A 14 11.71 5.36 3.97
CA LEU A 14 11.97 4.94 2.59
C LEU A 14 13.36 5.33 2.07
N HIS A 15 13.87 6.49 2.49
CA HIS A 15 15.24 6.93 2.15
C HIS A 15 16.34 6.09 2.83
N LYS A 16 16.03 5.32 3.88
CA LYS A 16 17.02 4.48 4.57
C LYS A 16 17.11 3.11 3.93
N HIS A 17 18.22 2.87 3.20
CA HIS A 17 18.63 1.53 2.75
C HIS A 17 17.65 0.81 1.80
N ASN A 18 16.77 1.53 1.11
CA ASN A 18 15.81 0.97 0.15
C ASN A 18 14.97 -0.21 0.72
N PRO A 19 14.10 0.03 1.72
CA PRO A 19 13.51 -1.06 2.50
C PRO A 19 12.34 -1.74 1.78
N ALA A 20 12.11 -3.02 2.09
CA ALA A 20 10.79 -3.63 1.91
C ALA A 20 9.90 -3.29 3.11
N ILE A 21 8.62 -3.01 2.86
CA ILE A 21 7.61 -2.72 3.88
C ILE A 21 6.78 -3.98 4.11
N ILE A 22 6.79 -4.47 5.35
CA ILE A 22 5.92 -5.56 5.80
C ILE A 22 4.90 -4.95 6.75
N SER A 23 3.61 -5.10 6.43
CA SER A 23 2.53 -4.58 7.26
C SER A 23 1.42 -5.61 7.42
N HIS A 24 1.03 -5.84 8.67
CA HIS A 24 -0.16 -6.60 9.01
C HIS A 24 -1.17 -5.66 9.63
N GLN A 25 -2.42 -5.72 9.19
CA GLN A 25 -3.49 -4.89 9.73
C GLN A 25 -4.66 -5.72 10.24
N HIS A 26 -5.40 -5.15 11.18
CA HIS A 26 -6.72 -5.60 11.58
C HIS A 26 -7.65 -4.36 11.56
N LEU A 27 -8.73 -4.43 10.78
CA LEU A 27 -9.72 -3.34 10.60
C LEU A 27 -9.16 -2.00 10.08
N ASN A 28 -8.01 -2.03 9.40
CA ASN A 28 -7.36 -0.86 8.80
C ASN A 28 -6.85 -1.17 7.39
N GLU A 29 -7.76 -1.65 6.55
CA GLU A 29 -7.44 -2.11 5.19
C GLU A 29 -6.98 -0.96 4.26
N LEU A 30 -7.49 0.26 4.46
CA LEU A 30 -7.22 1.42 3.61
C LEU A 30 -6.13 2.35 4.18
N ASN A 31 -5.02 1.77 4.63
CA ASN A 31 -3.91 2.54 5.19
C ASN A 31 -3.17 3.33 4.10
N TYR A 32 -3.00 4.65 4.31
CA TYR A 32 -2.30 5.53 3.36
C TYR A 32 -0.83 5.17 3.16
N THR A 33 -0.17 4.55 4.14
CA THR A 33 1.23 4.10 3.98
C THR A 33 1.38 3.06 2.88
N TYR A 34 0.30 2.36 2.52
CA TYR A 34 0.31 1.40 1.42
C TYR A 34 0.36 2.13 0.09
N LEU A 35 -0.43 3.19 -0.05
CA LEU A 35 -0.41 4.04 -1.25
C LEU A 35 0.94 4.73 -1.42
N GLU A 36 1.56 5.19 -0.33
CA GLU A 36 2.89 5.80 -0.37
C GLU A 36 3.97 4.80 -0.82
N ALA A 37 3.95 3.58 -0.26
CA ALA A 37 4.85 2.49 -0.67
C ALA A 37 4.69 2.14 -2.16
N LEU A 38 3.45 1.92 -2.59
CA LEU A 38 3.11 1.58 -3.97
C LEU A 38 3.49 2.69 -4.94
N TYR A 39 3.17 3.94 -4.61
CA TYR A 39 3.46 5.12 -5.43
C TYR A 39 4.97 5.33 -5.60
N CYS A 40 5.74 5.13 -4.53
CA CYS A 40 7.20 5.28 -4.58
C CYS A 40 7.91 4.02 -5.09
N GLY A 41 7.18 2.94 -5.42
CA GLY A 41 7.75 1.71 -5.97
C GLY A 41 8.53 0.87 -4.97
N TYR A 42 8.19 0.93 -3.68
CA TYR A 42 8.80 0.07 -2.66
C TYR A 42 7.99 -1.22 -2.49
N PRO A 43 8.63 -2.37 -2.23
CA PRO A 43 7.91 -3.63 -2.03
C PRO A 43 7.02 -3.55 -0.79
N LEU A 44 5.70 -3.66 -0.99
CA LEU A 44 4.71 -3.74 0.08
C LEU A 44 4.19 -5.17 0.24
N ILE A 45 4.44 -5.80 1.38
CA ILE A 45 3.90 -7.11 1.78
C ILE A 45 2.76 -6.88 2.79
N HIS A 46 1.53 -7.28 2.47
CA HIS A 46 0.36 -6.90 3.28
C HIS A 46 -0.83 -7.87 3.20
N ASN A 47 -1.75 -7.77 4.17
CA ASN A 47 -3.00 -8.56 4.23
C ASN A 47 -4.28 -7.75 3.96
N SER A 48 -4.19 -6.72 3.12
CA SER A 48 -5.32 -5.82 2.85
C SER A 48 -6.06 -6.20 1.57
N THR A 49 -7.31 -6.65 1.71
CA THR A 49 -8.16 -7.15 0.61
C THR A 49 -8.43 -6.10 -0.48
N PRO A 50 -8.73 -4.82 -0.16
CA PRO A 50 -8.85 -3.76 -1.15
C PRO A 50 -7.61 -3.58 -2.04
N PHE A 51 -6.45 -3.99 -1.55
CA PHE A 51 -5.16 -3.93 -2.25
C PHE A 51 -4.70 -5.30 -2.78
N LYS A 52 -5.54 -6.35 -2.79
CA LYS A 52 -5.16 -7.71 -3.19
C LYS A 52 -4.44 -7.84 -4.55
N ARG A 53 -4.65 -6.91 -5.47
CA ARG A 53 -4.02 -6.85 -6.81
C ARG A 53 -2.80 -5.93 -6.91
N LEU A 54 -2.35 -5.40 -5.78
CA LEU A 54 -1.25 -4.45 -5.64
C LEU A 54 -0.30 -5.01 -4.58
N GLY A 55 1.00 -4.74 -4.70
CA GLY A 55 1.96 -5.30 -3.74
C GLY A 55 2.02 -6.83 -3.74
N TYR A 56 2.50 -7.37 -2.62
CA TYR A 56 2.60 -8.79 -2.35
C TYR A 56 1.60 -9.16 -1.26
N PHE A 57 0.38 -9.50 -1.69
CA PHE A 57 -0.73 -9.80 -0.80
C PHE A 57 -0.65 -11.22 -0.22
N TYR A 58 -1.01 -11.37 1.05
CA TYR A 58 -1.31 -12.64 1.71
C TYR A 58 -2.67 -12.57 2.43
N GLU A 59 -3.40 -13.68 2.51
CA GLU A 59 -4.77 -13.67 3.02
C GLU A 59 -4.83 -13.70 4.56
N GLY A 60 -5.55 -12.74 5.17
CA GLY A 60 -5.82 -12.71 6.61
C GLY A 60 -4.57 -12.81 7.48
N PHE A 61 -4.48 -13.89 8.27
CA PHE A 61 -3.37 -14.21 9.18
C PHE A 61 -2.46 -15.33 8.65
N ASN A 62 -2.48 -15.63 7.35
CA ASN A 62 -1.66 -16.69 6.78
C ASN A 62 -0.16 -16.32 6.75
N LEU A 63 0.54 -16.60 7.85
CA LEU A 63 1.95 -16.25 8.01
C LEU A 63 2.88 -17.03 7.08
N PHE A 64 2.49 -18.25 6.67
CA PHE A 64 3.26 -19.03 5.70
C PHE A 64 3.22 -18.37 4.32
N GLU A 65 2.04 -17.95 3.88
CA GLU A 65 1.91 -17.18 2.65
C GLU A 65 2.63 -15.83 2.74
N ALA A 66 2.55 -15.13 3.88
CA ALA A 66 3.31 -13.91 4.12
C ALA A 66 4.82 -14.13 3.94
N ALA A 67 5.36 -15.24 4.46
CA ALA A 67 6.77 -15.60 4.30
C ALA A 67 7.15 -15.85 2.83
N GLU A 68 6.28 -16.53 2.06
CA GLU A 68 6.49 -16.70 0.61
C GLU A 68 6.43 -15.35 -0.13
N LYS A 69 5.52 -14.45 0.25
CA LYS A 69 5.45 -13.09 -0.30
C LYS A 69 6.69 -12.25 -0.03
N ILE A 70 7.32 -12.41 1.13
CA ILE A 70 8.62 -11.78 1.42
C ILE A 70 9.70 -12.30 0.45
N LYS A 71 9.74 -13.61 0.19
CA LYS A 71 10.70 -14.20 -0.76
C LYS A 71 10.45 -13.75 -2.19
N GLU A 72 9.18 -13.72 -2.62
CA GLU A 72 8.78 -13.23 -3.94
C GLU A 72 9.20 -11.76 -4.14
N ALA A 73 8.96 -10.91 -3.13
CA ALA A 73 9.37 -9.51 -3.15
C ALA A 73 10.89 -9.37 -3.28
N ALA A 74 11.67 -10.09 -2.47
CA ALA A 74 13.12 -10.04 -2.54
C ALA A 74 13.68 -10.52 -3.88
N LYS A 75 13.02 -11.48 -4.54
CA LYS A 75 13.51 -12.10 -5.77
C LYS A 75 13.09 -11.35 -7.04
N TYR A 76 11.84 -10.90 -7.12
CA TYR A 76 11.24 -10.47 -8.39
C TYR A 76 10.88 -8.98 -8.44
N HIS A 77 10.98 -8.24 -7.34
CA HIS A 77 10.49 -6.85 -7.31
C HIS A 77 11.22 -5.94 -8.31
N ASN A 78 12.55 -5.98 -8.31
CA ASN A 78 13.36 -5.13 -9.19
C ASN A 78 13.08 -5.42 -10.67
N ASP A 79 12.92 -6.69 -11.04
CA ASP A 79 12.63 -7.12 -12.42
C ASP A 79 11.26 -6.62 -12.91
N ASN A 80 10.32 -6.37 -11.99
CA ASN A 80 8.94 -5.96 -12.28
C ASN A 80 8.65 -4.49 -11.90
N LEU A 81 9.68 -3.71 -11.54
CA LEU A 81 9.52 -2.39 -10.93
C LEU A 81 8.70 -1.42 -11.79
N ALA A 82 8.88 -1.44 -13.12
CA ALA A 82 8.15 -0.56 -14.03
C ALA A 82 6.62 -0.80 -13.97
N VAL A 83 6.20 -2.05 -14.07
CA VAL A 83 4.78 -2.45 -13.98
C VAL A 83 4.25 -2.21 -12.56
N TYR A 84 5.10 -2.40 -11.55
CA TYR A 84 4.75 -2.14 -10.16
C TYR A 84 4.43 -0.65 -9.92
N LEU A 85 5.29 0.25 -10.41
CA LEU A 85 5.12 1.70 -10.32
C LEU A 85 3.86 2.17 -11.06
N GLU A 86 3.63 1.67 -12.28
CA GLU A 86 2.43 1.98 -13.05
C GLU A 86 1.16 1.69 -12.24
N LYS A 87 1.02 0.46 -11.74
CA LYS A 87 -0.11 0.05 -10.91
C LYS A 87 -0.20 0.85 -9.60
N GLY A 88 0.95 1.20 -9.01
CA GLY A 88 1.01 2.03 -7.81
C GLY A 88 0.48 3.45 -8.05
N HIS A 89 0.85 4.06 -9.17
CA HIS A 89 0.33 5.36 -9.59
C HIS A 89 -1.17 5.32 -9.88
N GLU A 90 -1.64 4.29 -10.57
CA GLU A 90 -3.08 4.08 -10.81
C GLU A 90 -3.87 3.97 -9.50
N ALA A 91 -3.34 3.19 -8.54
CA ALA A 91 -3.95 3.03 -7.23
C ALA A 91 -3.99 4.36 -6.47
N ALA A 92 -2.89 5.11 -6.44
CA ALA A 92 -2.83 6.42 -5.81
C ALA A 92 -3.82 7.40 -6.46
N TRP A 93 -3.96 7.38 -7.78
CA TRP A 93 -4.95 8.19 -8.49
C TRP A 93 -6.39 7.79 -8.16
N LYS A 94 -6.69 6.48 -8.06
CA LYS A 94 -8.01 5.99 -7.68
C LYS A 94 -8.49 6.58 -6.35
N TYR A 95 -7.61 6.68 -5.35
CA TYR A 95 -7.95 7.22 -4.03
C TYR A 95 -7.63 8.70 -3.85
N SER A 96 -7.13 9.37 -4.89
CA SER A 96 -6.72 10.77 -4.81
C SER A 96 -7.90 11.70 -4.50
N PRO A 97 -7.73 12.71 -3.62
CA PRO A 97 -8.73 13.76 -3.43
C PRO A 97 -8.90 14.65 -4.68
N LYS A 98 -7.97 14.57 -5.64
CA LYS A 98 -8.05 15.29 -6.93
C LYS A 98 -8.77 14.48 -8.01
N ASN A 99 -9.14 13.23 -7.73
CA ASN A 99 -9.89 12.40 -8.67
C ASN A 99 -11.34 12.90 -8.73
N LYS A 100 -11.78 13.32 -9.93
CA LYS A 100 -13.13 13.87 -10.15
C LYS A 100 -14.24 12.93 -9.66
N ASN A 101 -14.07 11.62 -9.83
CA ASN A 101 -15.08 10.65 -9.39
C ASN A 101 -15.23 10.65 -7.86
N ASN A 102 -14.12 10.80 -7.13
CA ASN A 102 -14.15 10.91 -5.67
C ASN A 102 -14.82 12.22 -5.25
N ILE A 103 -14.48 13.33 -5.89
CA ILE A 103 -15.06 14.65 -5.61
C ILE A 103 -16.59 14.63 -5.81
N GLU A 104 -17.06 14.15 -6.96
CA GLU A 104 -18.49 14.10 -7.26
C GLU A 104 -19.25 13.13 -6.35
N CYS A 105 -18.64 11.98 -6.02
CA CYS A 105 -19.23 11.03 -5.07
C CYS A 105 -19.37 11.64 -3.68
N THR A 106 -18.30 12.25 -3.15
CA THR A 106 -18.32 12.92 -1.84
C THR A 106 -19.32 14.07 -1.83
N LYS A 107 -19.36 14.90 -2.88
CA LYS A 107 -20.35 15.97 -3.02
C LYS A 107 -21.78 15.44 -2.95
N LYS A 108 -22.08 14.36 -3.68
CA LYS A 108 -23.39 13.72 -3.65
C LYS A 108 -23.76 13.24 -2.24
N LEU A 109 -22.85 12.52 -1.58
CA LEU A 109 -23.06 12.02 -0.22
C LEU A 109 -23.33 13.15 0.77
N ILE A 110 -22.62 14.28 0.66
CA ILE A 110 -22.85 15.45 1.51
C ILE A 110 -24.23 16.06 1.24
N LEU A 111 -24.62 16.24 -0.03
CA LEU A 111 -25.93 16.80 -0.38
C LEU A 111 -27.09 15.90 0.05
N ASP A 112 -26.90 14.58 0.03
CA ASP A 112 -27.90 13.61 0.48
C ASP A 112 -28.14 13.65 2.00
N LEU A 113 -27.24 14.22 2.81
CA LEU A 113 -27.44 14.41 4.26
C LEU A 113 -28.46 15.52 4.59
N PHE A 114 -28.71 16.43 3.66
CA PHE A 114 -29.59 17.59 3.85
C PHE A 114 -30.95 17.44 3.15
N LYS A 115 -31.23 16.24 2.64
CA LYS A 115 -32.55 15.84 2.12
C LYS A 115 -33.36 15.21 3.23
#